data_AF-A0A133YIY0-F1
#
_entry.id   AF-A0A133YIY0-F1
#
_cell.length_a   1.000
_cell.length_b   1.000
_cell.length_c   1.000
_cell.angle_alpha   90.00
_cell.angle_beta   90.00
_cell.angle_gamma   90.00
#
_symmetry.space_group_name_H-M   'P 1'
#
loop_
_entity.id
_entity.type
_entity.pdbx_description
1 polymer ?
#
loop_
_entity_poly.entity_id
_entity_poly.type
_entity_poly.pdbx_seq_one_letter_code
_entity_poly.pdbx_strand_id
1 'polypeptide(L)'
;HKYTYDANGNLVYINTSRVKHDGKEDEKASEQKYRWDEENRLLAADENYSIKREQSQICLSYAERENNRPKVNGFVSNYWYDADGERTVKTSGENEAIYVNSEFSGGNTGTARFSLYVSPYLVAGQGGKYTKHIYVGSQRIVSKLGDLASYGADPRRIPYAGNEADGLTINYKDKYNQQLQSIKDNYKTFDLPYNGKDNDDYVNGQGFCCNDGTPEAAQARAMARTRAANGNFKPNDDYEKMQFFYHPDHLGSSSYITNLDGEVSQHIEYVPFGEVFIEERNNTWNTPYLFNAKEFDEETGMYYYGARYHEPRLSLWMSVDPIANLKNWISPYAYTKDNPLRYIDPDGQDEWEINKQGKIVKHIKTDKHDAFYIVNYRGKRIRGKSISFTYGTVEKATGQKNDRGLLYDVYLVRGDKQGTSLFEYFSKNTSVEWSQMQTGFKGKRGLNYITTSHQHSTETGMADLFDKQLKNGYTLRSNVHSHPENTPYPSGLNGGSGDIPYAQWITDESKQNPSFKIYLPGKGTYVKFSPNSSPEDFGFGIPTYNLKGVSVVGHKKKK
;
A
#
# COMPACT_ATOMS: atom_id res chain seq x y z
N HIS A 1 -36.21 9.53 -3.26
CA HIS A 1 -35.25 8.54 -2.75
C HIS A 1 -35.28 8.57 -1.22
N LYS A 2 -35.05 7.42 -0.58
CA LYS A 2 -34.96 7.24 0.87
C LYS A 2 -33.61 6.59 1.19
N TYR A 3 -32.94 7.08 2.23
CA TYR A 3 -31.66 6.58 2.71
C TYR A 3 -31.79 6.26 4.21
N THR A 4 -31.26 5.13 4.66
CA THR A 4 -31.21 4.76 6.09
C THR A 4 -29.77 4.42 6.46
N TYR A 5 -29.34 4.83 7.65
CA TYR A 5 -28.00 4.61 8.18
C TYR A 5 -28.05 3.80 9.48
N ASP A 6 -26.98 3.10 9.81
CA ASP A 6 -26.80 2.45 11.12
C ASP A 6 -26.31 3.43 12.20
N ALA A 7 -26.06 2.92 13.42
CA ALA A 7 -25.59 3.72 14.55
C ALA A 7 -24.14 4.23 14.39
N ASN A 8 -23.34 3.61 13.52
CA ASN A 8 -21.98 4.04 13.17
C ASN A 8 -21.98 5.07 12.03
N GLY A 9 -23.12 5.29 11.38
CA GLY A 9 -23.29 6.19 10.25
C GLY A 9 -23.06 5.54 8.88
N ASN A 10 -22.99 4.22 8.78
CA ASN A 10 -22.85 3.54 7.50
C ASN A 10 -24.21 3.46 6.79
N LEU A 11 -24.23 3.61 5.47
CA LEU A 11 -25.45 3.53 4.66
C LEU A 11 -25.94 2.08 4.58
N VAL A 12 -27.11 1.76 5.16
CA VAL A 12 -27.66 0.39 5.21
C VAL A 12 -28.83 0.13 4.24
N TYR A 13 -29.48 1.18 3.73
CA TYR A 13 -30.58 1.03 2.78
C TYR A 13 -30.72 2.23 1.86
N ILE A 14 -30.91 1.97 0.56
CA ILE A 14 -31.29 2.94 -0.46
C ILE A 14 -32.58 2.46 -1.12
N ASN A 15 -33.53 3.37 -1.29
CA ASN A 15 -34.68 3.20 -2.18
C ASN A 15 -34.73 4.39 -3.15
N THR A 16 -34.60 4.13 -4.45
CA THR A 16 -34.54 5.17 -5.49
C THR A 16 -35.92 5.59 -6.00
N SER A 17 -37.03 5.07 -5.45
CA SER A 17 -38.38 5.47 -5.83
C SER A 17 -38.59 6.99 -5.81
N ARG A 18 -39.44 7.41 -6.76
CA ARG A 18 -39.87 8.78 -7.01
C ARG A 18 -41.38 8.80 -7.12
N VAL A 19 -42.01 9.82 -6.56
CA VAL A 19 -43.43 10.11 -6.78
C VAL A 19 -43.49 11.24 -7.80
N LYS A 20 -44.16 11.01 -8.93
CA LYS A 20 -44.42 12.02 -9.95
C LYS A 20 -45.44 13.04 -9.43
N HIS A 21 -45.49 14.22 -10.04
CA HIS A 21 -46.42 15.29 -9.63
C HIS A 21 -47.91 14.91 -9.74
N ASP A 22 -48.26 13.86 -10.49
CA ASP A 22 -49.61 13.28 -10.60
C ASP A 22 -49.93 12.26 -9.49
N GLY A 23 -49.03 12.10 -8.50
CA GLY A 23 -49.16 11.15 -7.40
C GLY A 23 -48.75 9.72 -7.75
N LYS A 24 -48.33 9.43 -8.98
CA LYS A 24 -47.88 8.09 -9.37
C LYS A 24 -46.44 7.85 -8.96
N GLU A 25 -46.21 6.78 -8.21
CA GLU A 25 -44.87 6.25 -7.97
C GLU A 25 -44.26 5.70 -9.28
N ASP A 26 -42.95 5.84 -9.44
CA ASP A 26 -42.23 5.30 -10.59
C ASP A 26 -42.31 3.77 -10.66
N GLU A 27 -42.41 3.24 -11.88
CA GLU A 27 -42.53 1.80 -12.15
C GLU A 27 -41.20 1.04 -12.01
N LYS A 28 -40.09 1.78 -11.93
CA LYS A 28 -38.72 1.27 -11.76
C LYS A 28 -38.08 1.93 -10.54
N ALA A 29 -38.21 1.29 -9.39
CA ALA A 29 -37.45 1.63 -8.19
C ALA A 29 -36.41 0.53 -7.94
N SER A 30 -35.15 0.92 -7.72
CA SER A 30 -34.14 0.01 -7.18
C SER A 30 -34.11 0.10 -5.66
N GLU A 31 -33.96 -1.06 -5.02
CA GLU A 31 -33.72 -1.18 -3.60
C GLU A 31 -32.40 -1.91 -3.37
N GLN A 32 -31.50 -1.27 -2.64
CA GLN A 32 -30.22 -1.83 -2.22
C GLN A 32 -30.16 -1.83 -0.70
N LYS A 33 -29.76 -2.96 -0.12
CA LYS A 33 -29.47 -3.08 1.32
C LYS A 33 -27.99 -3.41 1.49
N TYR A 34 -27.39 -2.85 2.53
CA TYR A 34 -25.98 -3.07 2.85
C TYR A 34 -25.85 -3.53 4.30
N ARG A 35 -24.90 -4.43 4.55
CA ARG A 35 -24.51 -4.89 5.88
C ARG A 35 -23.04 -4.55 6.09
N TRP A 36 -22.73 -3.89 7.19
CA TRP A 36 -21.39 -3.52 7.60
C TRP A 36 -20.97 -4.33 8.83
N ASP A 37 -19.66 -4.38 9.09
CA ASP A 37 -19.11 -4.86 10.37
C ASP A 37 -18.83 -3.72 11.35
N GLU A 38 -18.29 -4.08 12.51
CA GLU A 38 -17.95 -3.15 13.59
C GLU A 38 -16.78 -2.20 13.27
N GLU A 39 -16.02 -2.48 12.20
CA GLU A 39 -14.91 -1.65 11.69
C GLU A 39 -15.34 -0.87 10.42
N ASN A 40 -16.65 -0.82 10.13
CA ASN A 40 -17.27 -0.14 8.99
C ASN A 40 -16.83 -0.67 7.60
N ARG A 41 -16.46 -1.96 7.50
CA ARG A 41 -16.24 -2.66 6.22
C ARG A 41 -17.55 -3.28 5.72
N LEU A 42 -17.79 -3.24 4.41
CA LEU A 42 -19.00 -3.81 3.80
C LEU A 42 -18.91 -5.34 3.80
N LEU A 43 -19.79 -6.04 4.51
CA LEU A 43 -19.87 -7.50 4.53
C LEU A 43 -20.76 -8.06 3.42
N ALA A 44 -21.87 -7.39 3.11
CA ALA A 44 -22.80 -7.84 2.07
C ALA A 44 -23.62 -6.69 1.47
N ALA A 45 -24.00 -6.85 0.20
CA ALA A 45 -24.96 -6.03 -0.51
C ALA A 45 -26.07 -6.92 -1.12
N ASP A 46 -27.33 -6.49 -1.00
CA ASP A 46 -28.51 -7.19 -1.52
C ASP A 46 -29.28 -6.24 -2.45
N GLU A 47 -29.24 -6.54 -3.76
CA GLU A 47 -29.97 -5.81 -4.80
C GLU A 47 -31.31 -6.50 -5.09
N ASN A 48 -32.41 -5.83 -4.75
CA ASN A 48 -33.76 -6.28 -5.11
C ASN A 48 -34.33 -5.40 -6.22
N TYR A 49 -34.65 -6.01 -7.36
CA TYR A 49 -35.35 -5.35 -8.44
C TYR A 49 -36.87 -5.43 -8.23
N SER A 50 -37.43 -4.41 -7.57
CA SER A 50 -38.85 -4.33 -7.20
C SER A 50 -39.78 -4.12 -8.41
N ILE A 51 -40.10 -5.18 -9.17
CA ILE A 51 -41.20 -5.15 -10.15
C ILE A 51 -42.53 -5.14 -9.39
N LYS A 52 -43.34 -4.09 -9.59
CA LYS A 52 -44.69 -4.02 -9.00
C LYS A 52 -45.59 -5.16 -9.50
N ARG A 53 -46.44 -5.64 -8.59
CA ARG A 53 -47.31 -6.85 -8.67
C ARG A 53 -48.28 -6.97 -9.87
N GLU A 54 -48.28 -6.07 -10.84
CA GLU A 54 -49.23 -6.07 -11.96
C GLU A 54 -48.64 -6.62 -13.27
N GLN A 55 -47.30 -6.63 -13.45
CA GLN A 55 -46.65 -7.30 -14.59
C GLN A 55 -46.25 -8.77 -14.29
N SER A 56 -46.43 -9.24 -13.05
CA SER A 56 -46.12 -10.62 -12.65
C SER A 56 -47.02 -11.68 -13.30
N GLN A 57 -48.09 -11.29 -14.01
CA GLN A 57 -48.91 -12.25 -14.76
C GLN A 57 -48.23 -12.81 -16.02
N ILE A 58 -47.16 -12.18 -16.55
CA ILE A 58 -46.57 -12.55 -17.85
C ILE A 58 -45.29 -13.39 -17.71
N CYS A 59 -44.60 -13.33 -16.57
CA CYS A 59 -43.43 -14.19 -16.27
C CYS A 59 -43.78 -15.46 -15.47
N LEU A 60 -45.05 -15.90 -15.50
CA LEU A 60 -45.47 -17.20 -14.94
C LEU A 60 -45.22 -18.32 -15.97
N SER A 61 -43.99 -18.84 -16.02
CA SER A 61 -43.66 -20.04 -16.81
C SER A 61 -44.19 -21.32 -16.14
N TYR A 62 -45.51 -21.54 -16.26
CA TYR A 62 -46.20 -22.83 -16.33
C TYR A 62 -46.08 -23.89 -15.22
N ALA A 63 -45.32 -23.67 -14.14
CA ALA A 63 -45.30 -24.55 -12.96
C ALA A 63 -45.97 -23.88 -11.73
N GLU A 64 -46.49 -24.72 -10.82
CA GLU A 64 -46.91 -24.35 -9.45
C GLU A 64 -48.23 -23.55 -9.29
N ARG A 65 -49.32 -24.03 -9.89
CA ARG A 65 -50.65 -23.87 -9.25
C ARG A 65 -50.80 -24.91 -8.13
N GLU A 66 -50.45 -24.59 -6.89
CA GLU A 66 -51.16 -25.11 -5.70
C GLU A 66 -50.74 -24.53 -4.34
N ASN A 67 -49.57 -23.89 -4.20
CA ASN A 67 -49.12 -23.33 -2.91
C ASN A 67 -48.71 -21.85 -3.02
N ASN A 68 -49.39 -20.99 -2.25
CA ASN A 68 -49.36 -19.54 -2.36
C ASN A 68 -48.07 -18.91 -1.79
N ARG A 69 -46.92 -19.11 -2.47
CA ARG A 69 -45.58 -18.66 -2.04
C ARG A 69 -44.97 -17.65 -3.03
N PRO A 70 -44.76 -16.37 -2.66
CA PRO A 70 -43.99 -15.45 -3.49
C PRO A 70 -42.48 -15.68 -3.28
N LYS A 71 -41.78 -16.11 -4.34
CA LYS A 71 -40.32 -16.01 -4.43
C LYS A 71 -39.94 -14.55 -4.75
N VAL A 72 -38.91 -14.04 -4.10
CA VAL A 72 -38.23 -12.79 -4.50
C VAL A 72 -36.80 -13.18 -4.90
N ASN A 73 -36.46 -12.94 -6.17
CA ASN A 73 -35.14 -13.21 -6.71
C ASN A 73 -34.30 -11.93 -6.54
N GLY A 74 -33.39 -11.93 -5.56
CA GLY A 74 -32.42 -10.85 -5.35
C GLY A 74 -31.02 -11.27 -5.82
N PHE A 75 -30.17 -10.31 -6.16
CA PHE A 75 -28.76 -10.56 -6.41
C PHE A 75 -27.96 -10.12 -5.17
N VAL A 76 -27.25 -11.06 -4.55
CA VAL A 76 -26.53 -10.84 -3.30
C VAL A 76 -25.03 -10.96 -3.53
N SER A 77 -24.30 -9.96 -3.06
CA SER A 77 -22.84 -9.92 -3.02
C SER A 77 -22.35 -9.98 -1.59
N ASN A 78 -21.28 -10.75 -1.35
CA ASN A 78 -20.66 -10.96 -0.05
C ASN A 78 -19.16 -10.69 -0.15
N TYR A 79 -18.59 -10.15 0.92
CA TYR A 79 -17.21 -9.71 0.99
C TYR A 79 -16.56 -10.21 2.28
N TRP A 80 -15.33 -10.70 2.18
CA TRP A 80 -14.54 -11.15 3.31
C TRP A 80 -13.21 -10.41 3.34
N TYR A 81 -12.73 -10.15 4.55
CA TYR A 81 -11.52 -9.42 4.84
C TYR A 81 -10.58 -10.29 5.71
N ASP A 82 -9.28 -10.05 5.62
CA ASP A 82 -8.32 -10.62 6.57
C ASP A 82 -8.23 -9.81 7.87
N ALA A 83 -7.30 -10.20 8.75
CA ALA A 83 -7.06 -9.55 10.04
C ALA A 83 -6.43 -8.15 9.92
N ASP A 84 -5.86 -7.78 8.78
CA ASP A 84 -5.30 -6.45 8.51
C ASP A 84 -6.36 -5.49 7.90
N GLY A 85 -7.49 -6.06 7.46
CA GLY A 85 -8.65 -5.37 6.91
C GLY A 85 -8.73 -5.37 5.39
N GLU A 86 -7.84 -6.10 4.70
CA GLU A 86 -7.81 -6.19 3.25
C GLU A 86 -8.84 -7.19 2.73
N ARG A 87 -9.55 -6.82 1.66
CA ARG A 87 -10.54 -7.70 1.03
C ARG A 87 -9.87 -8.91 0.41
N THR A 88 -10.10 -10.10 0.95
CA THR A 88 -9.56 -11.37 0.46
C THR A 88 -10.51 -12.10 -0.48
N VAL A 89 -11.83 -11.97 -0.31
CA VAL A 89 -12.83 -12.62 -1.17
C VAL A 89 -13.99 -11.68 -1.48
N LYS A 90 -14.44 -11.69 -2.74
CA LYS A 90 -15.76 -11.21 -3.17
C LYS A 90 -16.51 -12.37 -3.82
N THR A 91 -17.77 -12.60 -3.46
CA THR A 91 -18.68 -13.47 -4.21
C THR A 91 -19.96 -12.72 -4.55
N SER A 92 -20.59 -13.08 -5.66
CA SER A 92 -21.90 -12.54 -6.05
C SER A 92 -22.76 -13.61 -6.70
N GLY A 93 -24.08 -13.56 -6.49
CA GLY A 93 -24.94 -14.70 -6.78
C GLY A 93 -26.45 -14.43 -6.68
N GLU A 94 -27.22 -15.29 -7.33
CA GLU A 94 -28.68 -15.29 -7.20
C GLU A 94 -29.08 -15.86 -5.83
N ASN A 95 -30.02 -15.17 -5.17
CA ASN A 95 -30.58 -15.57 -3.90
C ASN A 95 -32.08 -15.85 -4.06
N GLU A 96 -32.48 -17.10 -3.85
CA GLU A 96 -33.88 -17.48 -3.69
C GLU A 96 -34.27 -17.37 -2.21
N ALA A 97 -34.94 -16.29 -1.81
CA ALA A 97 -35.47 -16.14 -0.46
C ALA A 97 -36.97 -16.52 -0.40
N ILE A 98 -37.33 -17.36 0.57
CA ILE A 98 -38.70 -17.77 0.87
C ILE A 98 -39.19 -17.01 2.10
N TYR A 99 -40.35 -16.35 1.97
CA TYR A 99 -41.02 -15.65 3.07
C TYR A 99 -42.38 -16.27 3.37
N VAL A 100 -42.72 -16.43 4.65
CA VAL A 100 -44.05 -16.83 5.14
C VAL A 100 -44.53 -15.73 6.08
N ASN A 101 -45.73 -15.21 5.86
CA ASN A 101 -46.30 -14.09 6.64
C ASN A 101 -45.41 -12.83 6.72
N SER A 102 -44.57 -12.60 5.72
CA SER A 102 -43.52 -11.55 5.67
C SER A 102 -42.28 -11.80 6.53
N GLU A 103 -42.18 -12.95 7.21
CA GLU A 103 -40.97 -13.40 7.90
C GLU A 103 -40.13 -14.33 7.01
N PHE A 104 -38.80 -14.18 7.06
CA PHE A 104 -37.87 -15.03 6.32
C PHE A 104 -37.94 -16.47 6.84
N SER A 105 -38.19 -17.42 5.95
CA SER A 105 -38.45 -18.84 6.29
C SER A 105 -37.43 -19.82 5.70
N GLY A 106 -36.43 -19.31 4.98
CA GLY A 106 -35.37 -20.11 4.37
C GLY A 106 -35.01 -19.61 2.96
N GLY A 107 -33.90 -20.10 2.41
CA GLY A 107 -33.48 -19.73 1.07
C GLY A 107 -32.27 -20.51 0.57
N ASN A 108 -31.92 -20.31 -0.69
CA ASN A 108 -30.74 -20.88 -1.33
C ASN A 108 -29.99 -19.78 -2.08
N THR A 109 -28.67 -19.72 -1.92
CA THR A 109 -27.82 -18.70 -2.56
C THR A 109 -26.81 -19.39 -3.47
N GLY A 110 -26.97 -19.23 -4.78
CA GLY A 110 -26.07 -19.79 -5.78
C GLY A 110 -24.94 -18.83 -6.11
N THR A 111 -23.69 -19.19 -5.83
CA THR A 111 -22.51 -18.38 -6.21
C THR A 111 -22.37 -18.33 -7.74
N ALA A 112 -22.77 -17.20 -8.33
CA ALA A 112 -22.71 -16.97 -9.77
C ALA A 112 -21.31 -16.52 -10.21
N ARG A 113 -20.62 -15.68 -9.43
CA ARG A 113 -19.27 -15.14 -9.68
C ARG A 113 -18.45 -15.11 -8.39
N PHE A 114 -17.12 -15.16 -8.49
CA PHE A 114 -16.23 -14.89 -7.37
C PHE A 114 -14.89 -14.29 -7.82
N SER A 115 -14.29 -13.51 -6.92
CA SER A 115 -12.91 -13.01 -6.97
C SER A 115 -12.21 -13.38 -5.65
N LEU A 116 -11.01 -13.92 -5.74
CA LEU A 116 -10.11 -14.24 -4.63
C LEU A 116 -8.84 -13.38 -4.79
N TYR A 117 -8.64 -12.42 -3.89
CA TYR A 117 -7.52 -11.51 -3.88
C TYR A 117 -6.37 -12.17 -3.11
N VAL A 118 -5.52 -12.92 -3.83
CA VAL A 118 -4.39 -13.65 -3.25
C VAL A 118 -3.29 -12.69 -2.82
N SER A 119 -3.15 -11.58 -3.55
CA SER A 119 -2.31 -10.42 -3.21
C SER A 119 -2.69 -9.23 -4.10
N PRO A 120 -2.19 -8.01 -3.86
CA PRO A 120 -2.35 -6.89 -4.80
C PRO A 120 -1.86 -7.17 -6.23
N TYR A 121 -1.02 -8.20 -6.41
CA TYR A 121 -0.44 -8.62 -7.68
C TYR A 121 -1.19 -9.77 -8.36
N LEU A 122 -2.14 -10.44 -7.69
CA LEU A 122 -2.80 -11.64 -8.21
C LEU A 122 -4.23 -11.75 -7.68
N VAL A 123 -5.19 -11.66 -8.60
CA VAL A 123 -6.62 -11.93 -8.33
C VAL A 123 -7.04 -13.14 -9.13
N ALA A 124 -7.46 -14.20 -8.44
CA ALA A 124 -8.04 -15.40 -9.06
C ALA A 124 -9.56 -15.26 -9.13
N GLY A 125 -10.20 -15.92 -10.10
CA GLY A 125 -11.64 -15.84 -10.31
C GLY A 125 -12.24 -17.13 -10.86
N GLN A 126 -13.53 -17.05 -11.16
CA GLN A 126 -14.32 -18.18 -11.62
C GLN A 126 -13.73 -18.88 -12.87
N GLY A 127 -13.88 -20.20 -12.92
CA GLY A 127 -13.37 -21.03 -14.02
C GLY A 127 -11.86 -21.24 -14.00
N GLY A 128 -11.18 -20.89 -12.89
CA GLY A 128 -9.74 -21.03 -12.75
C GLY A 128 -8.95 -19.97 -13.53
N LYS A 129 -9.55 -18.82 -13.80
CA LYS A 129 -8.88 -17.66 -14.41
C LYS A 129 -8.18 -16.83 -13.34
N TYR A 130 -7.20 -16.02 -13.72
CA TYR A 130 -6.65 -14.97 -12.88
C TYR A 130 -6.24 -13.74 -13.69
N THR A 131 -6.02 -12.64 -12.97
CA THR A 131 -5.29 -11.47 -13.45
C THR A 131 -4.05 -11.27 -12.59
N LYS A 132 -2.88 -11.20 -13.22
CA LYS A 132 -1.62 -10.74 -12.63
C LYS A 132 -1.50 -9.22 -12.86
N HIS A 133 -1.20 -8.46 -11.83
CA HIS A 133 -1.02 -7.01 -11.91
C HIS A 133 0.45 -6.63 -11.70
N ILE A 134 0.96 -5.78 -12.59
CA ILE A 134 2.33 -5.24 -12.53
C ILE A 134 2.24 -3.75 -12.25
N TYR A 135 3.04 -3.28 -11.30
CA TYR A 135 3.04 -1.90 -10.82
C TYR A 135 4.42 -1.26 -10.95
N VAL A 136 4.45 0.06 -11.09
CA VAL A 136 5.63 0.91 -10.87
C VAL A 136 5.31 1.85 -9.73
N GLY A 137 5.96 1.64 -8.59
CA GLY A 137 5.51 2.23 -7.33
C GLY A 137 4.09 1.73 -7.00
N SER A 138 3.16 2.66 -6.76
CA SER A 138 1.74 2.36 -6.53
C SER A 138 0.88 2.39 -7.80
N GLN A 139 1.42 2.78 -8.96
CA GLN A 139 0.66 2.86 -10.20
C GLN A 139 0.61 1.49 -10.88
N ARG A 140 -0.60 0.99 -11.18
CA ARG A 140 -0.78 -0.19 -12.04
C ARG A 140 -0.42 0.20 -13.46
N ILE A 141 0.49 -0.55 -14.07
CA ILE A 141 0.98 -0.32 -15.45
C ILE A 141 0.61 -1.45 -16.40
N VAL A 142 0.47 -2.69 -15.92
CA VAL A 142 0.05 -3.83 -16.74
C VAL A 142 -0.91 -4.73 -15.95
N SER A 143 -1.94 -5.23 -16.62
CA SER A 143 -2.72 -6.39 -16.19
C SER A 143 -2.55 -7.50 -17.21
N LYS A 144 -2.31 -8.72 -16.73
CA LYS A 144 -2.04 -9.90 -17.54
C LYS A 144 -3.01 -10.99 -17.18
N LEU A 145 -3.79 -11.45 -18.14
CA LEU A 145 -4.74 -12.55 -17.92
C LEU A 145 -4.02 -13.90 -17.98
N GLY A 146 -4.61 -14.90 -17.34
CA GLY A 146 -4.16 -16.27 -17.40
C GLY A 146 -5.19 -17.23 -16.80
N ASP A 147 -4.87 -18.51 -16.80
CA ASP A 147 -5.62 -19.57 -16.15
C ASP A 147 -4.70 -20.49 -15.35
N LEU A 148 -5.24 -21.26 -14.42
CA LEU A 148 -4.44 -22.17 -13.58
C LEU A 148 -3.66 -23.22 -14.41
N ALA A 149 -4.02 -23.46 -15.68
CA ALA A 149 -3.26 -24.33 -16.58
C ALA A 149 -2.04 -23.66 -17.20
N SER A 150 -2.03 -22.32 -17.32
CA SER A 150 -0.91 -21.48 -17.78
C SER A 150 -0.13 -20.82 -16.62
N TYR A 151 -0.52 -21.04 -15.36
CA TYR A 151 0.17 -20.48 -14.19
C TYR A 151 1.59 -21.03 -14.05
N GLY A 152 2.59 -20.18 -14.35
CA GLY A 152 4.00 -20.54 -14.32
C GLY A 152 4.58 -20.91 -15.69
N ALA A 153 3.77 -20.93 -16.75
CA ALA A 153 4.26 -21.01 -18.12
C ALA A 153 5.04 -19.73 -18.47
N ASP A 154 6.32 -19.84 -18.82
CA ASP A 154 7.04 -18.73 -19.47
C ASP A 154 6.59 -18.67 -20.93
N PRO A 155 5.91 -17.60 -21.40
CA PRO A 155 5.44 -17.49 -22.78
C PRO A 155 6.58 -17.43 -23.82
N ARG A 156 7.85 -17.42 -23.38
CA ARG A 156 9.03 -17.55 -24.22
C ARG A 156 9.49 -19.00 -24.38
N ARG A 157 9.18 -19.92 -23.46
CA ARG A 157 9.63 -21.32 -23.58
C ARG A 157 8.98 -21.94 -24.82
N ILE A 158 9.80 -22.31 -25.80
CA ILE A 158 9.35 -23.10 -26.95
C ILE A 158 8.93 -24.48 -26.41
N PRO A 159 7.67 -24.93 -26.59
CA PRO A 159 7.29 -26.28 -26.22
C PRO A 159 8.14 -27.30 -26.98
N TYR A 160 8.53 -28.40 -26.34
CA TYR A 160 9.12 -29.54 -27.03
C TYR A 160 8.00 -30.28 -27.79
N ALA A 161 7.57 -29.70 -28.91
CA ALA A 161 6.88 -30.46 -29.94
C ALA A 161 7.85 -31.53 -30.45
N GLY A 162 7.38 -32.78 -30.54
CA GLY A 162 8.22 -33.93 -30.91
C GLY A 162 8.90 -33.75 -32.27
N ASN A 163 9.91 -34.58 -32.52
CA ASN A 163 10.93 -34.35 -33.57
C ASN A 163 10.42 -34.25 -35.03
N GLU A 164 9.14 -34.50 -35.32
CA GLU A 164 8.62 -34.54 -36.69
C GLU A 164 7.35 -33.69 -36.87
N ALA A 165 7.47 -32.67 -37.72
CA ALA A 165 6.39 -31.98 -38.40
C ALA A 165 6.88 -31.63 -39.82
N ASP A 166 6.04 -31.91 -40.82
CA ASP A 166 6.30 -31.85 -42.28
C ASP A 166 7.64 -31.24 -42.75
N GLY A 167 8.62 -32.11 -42.98
CA GLY A 167 9.73 -31.87 -43.90
C GLY A 167 10.81 -30.86 -43.49
N LEU A 168 10.73 -30.22 -42.33
CA LEU A 168 11.73 -29.24 -41.87
C LEU A 168 12.46 -29.71 -40.60
N THR A 169 13.73 -30.09 -40.71
CA THR A 169 14.56 -30.46 -39.55
C THR A 169 14.94 -29.22 -38.74
N ILE A 170 14.15 -28.89 -37.72
CA ILE A 170 14.44 -27.79 -36.78
C ILE A 170 15.42 -28.30 -35.71
N ASN A 171 16.63 -27.74 -35.66
CA ASN A 171 17.55 -28.02 -34.55
C ASN A 171 17.11 -27.27 -33.27
N TYR A 172 16.22 -27.91 -32.50
CA TYR A 172 15.72 -27.39 -31.22
C TYR A 172 16.83 -27.13 -30.20
N LYS A 173 17.94 -27.89 -30.25
CA LYS A 173 19.08 -27.70 -29.33
C LYS A 173 19.77 -26.36 -29.57
N ASP A 174 19.97 -25.99 -30.84
CA ASP A 174 20.59 -24.71 -31.19
C ASP A 174 19.66 -23.53 -30.89
N LYS A 175 18.35 -23.66 -31.19
CA LYS A 175 17.35 -22.63 -30.82
C LYS A 175 17.26 -22.43 -29.31
N TYR A 176 17.26 -23.50 -28.53
CA TYR A 176 17.27 -23.44 -27.06
C TYR A 176 18.54 -22.74 -26.53
N ASN A 177 19.70 -23.06 -27.09
CA ASN A 177 20.96 -22.42 -26.71
C ASN A 177 20.98 -20.92 -27.06
N GLN A 178 20.46 -20.52 -28.22
CA GLN A 178 20.31 -19.11 -28.62
C GLN A 178 19.35 -18.35 -27.68
N GLN A 179 18.24 -18.97 -27.29
CA GLN A 179 17.30 -18.41 -26.32
C GLN A 179 17.94 -18.25 -24.94
N LEU A 180 18.67 -19.26 -24.46
CA LEU A 180 19.39 -19.20 -23.19
C LEU A 180 20.45 -18.09 -23.19
N GLN A 181 21.07 -17.83 -24.35
CA GLN A 181 22.01 -16.72 -24.51
C GLN A 181 21.29 -15.36 -24.46
N SER A 182 20.18 -15.20 -25.19
CA SER A 182 19.35 -13.99 -25.13
C SER A 182 18.86 -13.67 -23.71
N ILE A 183 18.50 -14.68 -22.91
CA ILE A 183 18.16 -14.51 -21.49
C ILE A 183 19.37 -13.96 -20.72
N LYS A 184 20.55 -14.59 -20.83
CA LYS A 184 21.78 -14.13 -20.16
C LYS A 184 22.17 -12.70 -20.54
N ASP A 185 22.04 -12.36 -21.82
CA ASP A 185 22.35 -11.02 -22.33
C ASP A 185 21.38 -9.95 -21.76
N ASN A 186 20.11 -10.29 -21.57
CA ASN A 186 19.15 -9.41 -20.90
C ASN A 186 19.46 -9.20 -19.40
N TYR A 187 19.87 -10.24 -18.66
CA TYR A 187 20.32 -10.07 -17.26
C TYR A 187 21.57 -9.17 -17.16
N LYS A 188 22.48 -9.28 -18.14
CA LYS A 188 23.67 -8.44 -18.26
C LYS A 188 23.35 -6.96 -18.46
N THR A 189 22.25 -6.63 -19.15
CA THR A 189 21.75 -5.25 -19.31
C THR A 189 21.33 -4.59 -17.98
N PHE A 190 20.97 -5.39 -16.96
CA PHE A 190 20.57 -4.90 -15.63
C PHE A 190 21.67 -5.00 -14.56
N ASP A 191 22.90 -5.34 -14.95
CA ASP A 191 24.05 -5.52 -14.04
C ASP A 191 23.82 -6.57 -12.92
N LEU A 192 22.93 -7.55 -13.18
CA LEU A 192 22.58 -8.62 -12.24
C LEU A 192 23.27 -9.95 -12.62
N PRO A 193 23.95 -10.64 -11.67
CA PRO A 193 24.59 -11.92 -11.95
C PRO A 193 23.56 -13.04 -12.16
N TYR A 194 23.69 -13.75 -13.29
CA TYR A 194 22.88 -14.94 -13.58
C TYR A 194 23.47 -16.17 -12.87
N ASN A 195 22.85 -16.59 -11.77
CA ASN A 195 23.40 -17.57 -10.82
C ASN A 195 23.24 -19.05 -11.23
N GLY A 196 22.90 -19.34 -12.49
CA GLY A 196 23.02 -20.70 -13.06
C GLY A 196 22.04 -21.77 -12.56
N LYS A 197 21.05 -21.41 -11.73
CA LYS A 197 19.88 -22.25 -11.42
C LYS A 197 18.61 -21.60 -11.96
N ASP A 198 18.06 -22.19 -13.01
CA ASP A 198 16.61 -22.14 -13.23
C ASP A 198 15.93 -22.86 -12.07
N ASN A 199 14.74 -22.39 -11.67
CA ASN A 199 13.91 -23.13 -10.73
C ASN A 199 13.22 -24.27 -11.51
N ASP A 200 13.69 -25.49 -11.31
CA ASP A 200 13.42 -26.67 -12.14
C ASP A 200 12.12 -27.41 -11.79
N ASP A 201 11.48 -27.08 -10.67
CA ASP A 201 10.23 -27.68 -10.17
C ASP A 201 8.96 -26.86 -10.51
N TYR A 202 8.79 -26.51 -11.79
CA TYR A 202 7.52 -25.95 -12.32
C TYR A 202 6.71 -26.94 -13.15
N VAL A 203 7.26 -28.12 -13.49
CA VAL A 203 6.67 -29.05 -14.47
C VAL A 203 5.62 -29.98 -13.85
N ASN A 204 5.68 -30.19 -12.54
CA ASN A 204 4.88 -31.16 -11.79
C ASN A 204 3.96 -30.51 -10.72
N GLY A 205 3.95 -29.17 -10.63
CA GLY A 205 2.99 -28.40 -9.83
C GLY A 205 3.10 -28.55 -8.30
N GLN A 206 4.12 -29.26 -7.80
CA GLN A 206 4.26 -29.54 -6.36
C GLN A 206 4.65 -28.31 -5.53
N GLY A 207 5.16 -27.24 -6.16
CA GLY A 207 5.44 -25.97 -5.49
C GLY A 207 4.21 -25.20 -4.98
N PHE A 208 2.99 -25.49 -5.46
CA PHE A 208 1.74 -24.83 -5.01
C PHE A 208 0.49 -25.73 -5.18
N CYS A 209 0.37 -26.78 -4.38
CA CYS A 209 -0.93 -27.42 -4.03
C CYS A 209 -0.72 -28.44 -2.87
N CYS A 210 -1.63 -28.65 -1.91
CA CYS A 210 -3.09 -28.88 -2.05
C CYS A 210 -3.43 -30.07 -2.97
N ASN A 211 -2.47 -30.98 -3.20
CA ASN A 211 -2.65 -32.15 -4.06
C ASN A 211 -2.05 -33.39 -3.37
N ASP A 212 -2.70 -33.76 -2.27
CA ASP A 212 -2.43 -34.93 -1.43
C ASP A 212 -2.92 -36.27 -2.02
N GLY A 213 -3.49 -36.24 -3.23
CA GLY A 213 -4.03 -37.41 -3.92
C GLY A 213 -5.45 -37.79 -3.49
N THR A 214 -6.14 -36.95 -2.72
CA THR A 214 -7.51 -37.21 -2.28
C THR A 214 -8.52 -37.28 -3.44
N PRO A 215 -9.58 -38.11 -3.33
CA PRO A 215 -10.71 -38.12 -4.26
C PRO A 215 -11.35 -36.74 -4.44
N GLU A 216 -11.37 -35.92 -3.39
CA GLU A 216 -11.89 -34.55 -3.37
C GLU A 216 -11.06 -33.61 -4.26
N ALA A 217 -9.72 -33.68 -4.18
CA ALA A 217 -8.84 -32.94 -5.09
C ALA A 217 -8.99 -33.40 -6.55
N ALA A 218 -9.24 -34.70 -6.78
CA ALA A 218 -9.54 -35.23 -8.11
C ALA A 218 -10.91 -34.75 -8.65
N GLN A 219 -11.95 -34.71 -7.81
CA GLN A 219 -13.26 -34.15 -8.17
C GLN A 219 -13.20 -32.66 -8.47
N ALA A 220 -12.47 -31.87 -7.68
CA ALA A 220 -12.28 -30.44 -7.93
C ALA A 220 -11.64 -30.19 -9.31
N ARG A 221 -10.64 -31.00 -9.69
CA ARG A 221 -10.01 -30.96 -11.02
C ARG A 221 -10.96 -31.36 -12.15
N ALA A 222 -11.78 -32.40 -11.94
CA ALA A 222 -12.78 -32.81 -12.91
C ALA A 222 -13.84 -31.71 -13.12
N MET A 223 -14.31 -31.07 -12.05
CA MET A 223 -15.27 -29.96 -12.10
C MET A 223 -14.70 -28.68 -12.72
N ALA A 224 -13.41 -28.37 -12.50
CA ALA A 224 -12.73 -27.26 -13.17
C ALA A 224 -12.68 -27.46 -14.69
N ARG A 225 -12.39 -28.69 -15.14
CA ARG A 225 -12.34 -29.04 -16.58
C ARG A 225 -13.71 -29.04 -17.26
N THR A 226 -14.79 -29.43 -16.57
CA THR A 226 -16.14 -29.46 -17.16
C THR A 226 -16.87 -28.12 -17.14
N ARG A 227 -16.47 -27.17 -16.28
CA ARG A 227 -17.02 -25.79 -16.27
C ARG A 227 -16.32 -24.81 -17.21
N ALA A 228 -15.20 -25.19 -17.80
CA ALA A 228 -14.59 -24.46 -18.92
C ALA A 228 -15.41 -24.70 -20.21
N ALA A 229 -16.53 -23.98 -20.36
CA ALA A 229 -17.38 -24.09 -21.54
C ALA A 229 -16.59 -23.68 -22.81
N ASN A 230 -16.39 -24.65 -23.71
CA ASN A 230 -15.73 -24.44 -24.99
C ASN A 230 -16.48 -23.40 -25.84
N GLY A 231 -15.76 -22.45 -26.44
CA GLY A 231 -16.31 -21.56 -27.47
C GLY A 231 -15.60 -20.21 -27.66
N ASN A 232 -15.21 -19.54 -26.58
CA ASN A 232 -14.87 -18.11 -26.62
C ASN A 232 -13.37 -17.76 -26.38
N PHE A 233 -12.45 -18.74 -26.41
CA PHE A 233 -11.06 -18.52 -25.96
C PHE A 233 -9.98 -19.21 -26.80
N LYS A 234 -8.78 -18.63 -26.76
CA LYS A 234 -7.55 -19.07 -27.44
C LYS A 234 -6.83 -20.21 -26.69
N PRO A 235 -5.81 -20.87 -27.27
CA PRO A 235 -4.96 -21.84 -26.56
C PRO A 235 -4.29 -21.25 -25.30
N ASN A 236 -3.99 -22.10 -24.31
CA ASN A 236 -3.50 -21.69 -22.99
C ASN A 236 -2.29 -20.74 -23.04
N ASP A 237 -1.33 -20.98 -23.93
CA ASP A 237 -0.12 -20.15 -24.08
C ASP A 237 -0.39 -18.74 -24.63
N ASP A 238 -1.56 -18.51 -25.26
CA ASP A 238 -1.97 -17.19 -25.75
C ASP A 238 -2.63 -16.34 -24.65
N TYR A 239 -3.10 -16.93 -23.55
CA TYR A 239 -3.62 -16.15 -22.41
C TYR A 239 -2.51 -15.37 -21.72
N GLU A 240 -1.35 -15.98 -21.48
CA GLU A 240 -0.16 -15.26 -20.97
C GLU A 240 0.44 -14.28 -22.02
N LYS A 241 -0.21 -14.08 -23.17
CA LYS A 241 0.02 -12.97 -24.11
C LYS A 241 -1.09 -11.91 -24.07
N MET A 242 -2.22 -12.15 -23.39
CA MET A 242 -3.24 -11.13 -23.11
C MET A 242 -2.76 -10.18 -22.02
N GLN A 243 -1.92 -9.22 -22.41
CA GLN A 243 -1.37 -8.17 -21.57
C GLN A 243 -1.98 -6.83 -21.97
N PHE A 244 -2.41 -6.07 -20.97
CA PHE A 244 -3.13 -4.82 -21.09
C PHE A 244 -2.36 -3.72 -20.35
N PHE A 245 -1.89 -2.73 -21.09
CA PHE A 245 -1.05 -1.63 -20.59
C PHE A 245 -1.92 -0.43 -20.24
N TYR A 246 -1.75 0.11 -19.04
CA TYR A 246 -2.53 1.25 -18.55
C TYR A 246 -1.82 2.56 -18.83
N HIS A 247 -2.57 3.50 -19.43
CA HIS A 247 -2.17 4.88 -19.65
C HIS A 247 -3.09 5.75 -18.79
N PRO A 248 -2.66 6.11 -17.57
CA PRO A 248 -3.52 6.77 -16.61
C PRO A 248 -3.65 8.29 -16.83
N ASP A 249 -4.69 8.88 -16.25
CA ASP A 249 -4.83 10.33 -16.12
C ASP A 249 -3.87 10.93 -15.05
N HIS A 250 -3.97 12.24 -14.81
CA HIS A 250 -3.14 12.93 -13.81
C HIS A 250 -3.45 12.57 -12.34
N LEU A 251 -4.50 11.77 -12.10
CA LEU A 251 -4.95 11.25 -10.80
C LEU A 251 -4.68 9.74 -10.67
N GLY A 252 -4.06 9.10 -11.67
CA GLY A 252 -3.80 7.66 -11.69
C GLY A 252 -4.99 6.80 -12.13
N SER A 253 -6.11 7.39 -12.55
CA SER A 253 -7.28 6.67 -13.07
C SER A 253 -6.99 6.03 -14.42
N SER A 254 -7.58 4.87 -14.70
CA SER A 254 -7.45 4.21 -16.00
C SER A 254 -8.11 5.05 -17.10
N SER A 255 -7.36 5.69 -18.00
CA SER A 255 -7.94 6.47 -19.11
C SER A 255 -7.89 5.71 -20.42
N TYR A 256 -6.71 5.31 -20.88
CA TYR A 256 -6.56 4.41 -22.04
C TYR A 256 -5.90 3.10 -21.61
N ILE A 257 -6.32 2.01 -22.23
CA ILE A 257 -5.76 0.68 -22.01
C ILE A 257 -5.48 0.07 -23.37
N THR A 258 -4.23 -0.33 -23.64
CA THR A 258 -3.83 -0.93 -24.93
C THR A 258 -3.43 -2.39 -24.77
N ASN A 259 -3.60 -3.19 -25.83
CA ASN A 259 -3.07 -4.56 -25.90
C ASN A 259 -1.55 -4.56 -26.23
N LEU A 260 -0.96 -5.76 -26.41
CA LEU A 260 0.46 -5.92 -26.83
C LEU A 260 0.77 -5.28 -28.19
N ASP A 261 -0.20 -5.24 -29.10
CA ASP A 261 -0.06 -4.70 -30.45
C ASP A 261 -0.21 -3.16 -30.49
N GLY A 262 -0.46 -2.54 -29.33
CA GLY A 262 -0.65 -1.09 -29.17
C GLY A 262 -2.06 -0.60 -29.50
N GLU A 263 -2.99 -1.50 -29.83
CA GLU A 263 -4.38 -1.16 -30.12
C GLU A 263 -5.14 -0.81 -28.84
N VAL A 264 -6.03 0.18 -28.89
CA VAL A 264 -6.89 0.55 -27.76
C VAL A 264 -7.89 -0.58 -27.49
N SER A 265 -7.79 -1.18 -26.31
CA SER A 265 -8.71 -2.20 -25.82
C SER A 265 -9.86 -1.61 -25.02
N GLN A 266 -9.61 -0.53 -24.30
CA GLN A 266 -10.58 0.21 -23.50
C GLN A 266 -10.16 1.68 -23.36
N HIS A 267 -11.12 2.58 -23.49
CA HIS A 267 -11.01 4.02 -23.28
C HIS A 267 -12.10 4.44 -22.29
N ILE A 268 -11.73 5.17 -21.24
CA ILE A 268 -12.62 5.58 -20.15
C ILE A 268 -12.39 7.07 -19.86
N GLU A 269 -13.48 7.82 -19.74
CA GLU A 269 -13.49 9.18 -19.18
C GLU A 269 -14.39 9.25 -17.96
N TYR A 270 -14.05 10.13 -17.02
CA TYR A 270 -14.77 10.30 -15.75
C TYR A 270 -15.29 11.73 -15.57
N VAL A 271 -16.47 11.88 -14.97
CA VAL A 271 -16.81 13.14 -14.29
C VAL A 271 -15.94 13.30 -13.03
N PRO A 272 -15.78 14.50 -12.46
CA PRO A 272 -14.73 14.77 -11.47
C PRO A 272 -14.67 13.83 -10.25
N PHE A 273 -15.80 13.26 -9.80
CA PHE A 273 -15.87 12.37 -8.64
C PHE A 273 -15.79 10.87 -8.98
N GLY A 274 -15.47 10.51 -10.23
CA GLY A 274 -15.18 9.14 -10.64
C GLY A 274 -16.33 8.35 -11.25
N GLU A 275 -17.50 8.96 -11.47
CA GLU A 275 -18.54 8.32 -12.29
C GLU A 275 -18.07 8.29 -13.74
N VAL A 276 -18.20 7.13 -14.37
CA VAL A 276 -17.82 6.90 -15.76
C VAL A 276 -18.75 7.71 -16.66
N PHE A 277 -18.17 8.64 -17.41
CA PHE A 277 -18.86 9.47 -18.40
C PHE A 277 -18.87 8.81 -19.78
N ILE A 278 -17.72 8.25 -20.18
CA ILE A 278 -17.52 7.50 -21.42
C ILE A 278 -16.84 6.19 -21.07
N GLU A 279 -17.33 5.07 -21.63
CA GLU A 279 -16.61 3.80 -21.69
C GLU A 279 -16.75 3.23 -23.11
N GLU A 280 -15.63 3.14 -23.82
CA GLU A 280 -15.52 2.49 -25.12
C GLU A 280 -14.57 1.30 -24.96
N ARG A 281 -15.00 0.09 -25.33
CA ARG A 281 -14.19 -1.12 -25.15
C ARG A 281 -14.45 -2.17 -26.21
N ASN A 282 -13.45 -3.01 -26.46
CA ASN A 282 -13.63 -4.26 -27.20
C ASN A 282 -14.11 -5.38 -26.26
N ASN A 283 -14.56 -6.51 -26.84
CA ASN A 283 -15.11 -7.63 -26.08
C ASN A 283 -14.05 -8.60 -25.51
N THR A 284 -12.76 -8.24 -25.53
CA THR A 284 -11.66 -9.13 -25.10
C THR A 284 -11.50 -9.15 -23.58
N TRP A 285 -11.54 -7.97 -22.96
CA TRP A 285 -11.43 -7.81 -21.52
C TRP A 285 -12.00 -6.47 -21.06
N ASN A 286 -12.60 -6.45 -19.87
CA ASN A 286 -13.00 -5.23 -19.16
C ASN A 286 -12.20 -5.17 -17.86
N THR A 287 -11.47 -4.08 -17.60
CA THR A 287 -10.82 -3.92 -16.28
C THR A 287 -11.88 -3.48 -15.26
N PRO A 288 -11.90 -4.07 -14.05
CA PRO A 288 -12.69 -3.51 -12.94
C PRO A 288 -11.96 -2.33 -12.27
N TYR A 289 -10.67 -2.11 -12.59
CA TYR A 289 -9.86 -1.04 -12.00
C TYR A 289 -9.99 0.26 -12.80
N LEU A 290 -10.81 1.20 -12.32
CA LEU A 290 -11.22 2.40 -13.05
C LEU A 290 -10.66 3.68 -12.37
N PHE A 291 -11.51 4.51 -11.75
CA PHE A 291 -11.11 5.77 -11.11
C PHE A 291 -10.05 5.57 -10.02
N ASN A 292 -8.99 6.40 -10.03
CA ASN A 292 -7.78 6.28 -9.20
C ASN A 292 -7.17 4.86 -9.14
N ALA A 293 -7.37 4.06 -10.19
CA ALA A 293 -6.99 2.65 -10.30
C ALA A 293 -7.58 1.72 -9.21
N LYS A 294 -8.67 2.15 -8.54
CA LYS A 294 -9.41 1.34 -7.56
C LYS A 294 -10.45 0.45 -8.25
N GLU A 295 -10.79 -0.65 -7.59
CA GLU A 295 -11.77 -1.61 -8.10
C GLU A 295 -13.18 -1.02 -7.99
N PHE A 296 -13.88 -0.96 -9.11
CA PHE A 296 -15.30 -0.67 -9.18
C PHE A 296 -16.08 -1.98 -9.03
N ASP A 297 -16.86 -2.10 -7.97
CA ASP A 297 -17.73 -3.24 -7.78
C ASP A 297 -19.02 -3.01 -8.57
N GLU A 298 -19.11 -3.64 -9.75
CA GLU A 298 -20.32 -3.67 -10.60
C GLU A 298 -21.58 -3.99 -9.79
N GLU A 299 -21.46 -4.80 -8.73
CA GLU A 299 -22.57 -5.26 -7.89
C GLU A 299 -23.04 -4.26 -6.81
N THR A 300 -22.39 -3.09 -6.70
CA THR A 300 -22.84 -2.00 -5.80
C THR A 300 -22.89 -0.65 -6.50
N GLY A 301 -22.13 -0.46 -7.57
CA GLY A 301 -21.88 0.84 -8.20
C GLY A 301 -20.78 1.66 -7.51
N MET A 302 -20.08 1.08 -6.54
CA MET A 302 -19.13 1.77 -5.67
C MET A 302 -17.68 1.36 -5.94
N TYR A 303 -16.75 2.24 -5.60
CA TYR A 303 -15.33 1.94 -5.60
C TYR A 303 -14.87 1.44 -4.23
N TYR A 304 -14.23 0.28 -4.19
CA TYR A 304 -13.54 -0.20 -2.99
C TYR A 304 -12.16 0.46 -2.89
N TYR A 305 -11.96 1.29 -1.86
CA TYR A 305 -10.69 1.96 -1.62
C TYR A 305 -9.77 1.23 -0.64
N GLY A 306 -10.26 0.24 0.11
CA GLY A 306 -9.52 -0.37 1.23
C GLY A 306 -10.28 -0.11 2.52
N ALA A 307 -10.06 1.06 3.13
CA ALA A 307 -10.73 1.43 4.38
C ALA A 307 -12.21 1.80 4.23
N ARG A 308 -12.65 2.23 3.03
CA ARG A 308 -14.02 2.72 2.77
C ARG A 308 -14.49 2.43 1.34
N TYR A 309 -15.80 2.54 1.13
CA TYR A 309 -16.44 2.50 -0.19
C TYR A 309 -16.84 3.93 -0.62
N HIS A 310 -16.43 4.33 -1.82
CA HIS A 310 -16.76 5.62 -2.43
C HIS A 310 -17.87 5.45 -3.46
N GLU A 311 -18.96 6.19 -3.32
CA GLU A 311 -20.06 6.23 -4.28
C GLU A 311 -19.87 7.42 -5.24
N PRO A 312 -19.47 7.17 -6.50
CA PRO A 312 -19.09 8.23 -7.42
C PRO A 312 -20.25 9.17 -7.79
N ARG A 313 -21.50 8.67 -7.87
CA ARG A 313 -22.67 9.46 -8.25
C ARG A 313 -23.13 10.41 -7.16
N LEU A 314 -23.02 9.96 -5.90
CA LEU A 314 -23.28 10.81 -4.74
C LEU A 314 -22.08 11.68 -4.37
N SER A 315 -20.88 11.37 -4.90
CA SER A 315 -19.62 12.08 -4.62
C SER A 315 -19.18 11.96 -3.15
N LEU A 316 -19.54 10.88 -2.47
CA LEU A 316 -19.39 10.69 -1.03
C LEU A 316 -18.84 9.30 -0.66
N TRP A 317 -18.22 9.23 0.52
CA TRP A 317 -17.98 7.97 1.23
C TRP A 317 -19.28 7.41 1.80
N MET A 318 -19.43 6.08 1.77
CA MET A 318 -20.62 5.37 2.29
C MET A 318 -20.54 5.01 3.78
N SER A 319 -19.38 5.24 4.39
CA SER A 319 -19.12 5.09 5.82
C SER A 319 -18.41 6.33 6.37
N VAL A 320 -18.58 6.57 7.68
CA VAL A 320 -17.95 7.68 8.40
C VAL A 320 -16.43 7.53 8.35
N ASP A 321 -15.72 8.62 8.03
CA ASP A 321 -14.26 8.71 8.16
C ASP A 321 -13.81 8.26 9.56
N PRO A 322 -12.97 7.21 9.71
CA PRO A 322 -12.55 6.73 11.03
C PRO A 322 -11.82 7.79 11.89
N ILE A 323 -11.34 8.88 11.27
CA ILE A 323 -10.78 10.04 11.98
C ILE A 323 -11.65 11.31 11.86
N ALA A 324 -12.97 11.15 11.70
CA ALA A 324 -13.97 12.23 11.66
C ALA A 324 -13.84 13.21 12.84
N ASN A 325 -13.59 12.68 14.03
CA ASN A 325 -13.33 13.45 15.26
C ASN A 325 -12.14 14.41 15.14
N LEU A 326 -11.15 14.12 14.28
CA LEU A 326 -9.99 14.97 13.97
C LEU A 326 -10.18 15.85 12.72
N LYS A 327 -11.40 15.87 12.15
CA LYS A 327 -11.77 16.53 10.89
C LYS A 327 -13.05 17.39 11.04
N ASN A 328 -13.29 17.97 12.21
CA ASN A 328 -14.51 18.77 12.53
C ASN A 328 -14.85 19.97 11.61
N TRP A 329 -13.97 20.34 10.67
CA TRP A 329 -14.17 21.42 9.70
C TRP A 329 -14.61 20.94 8.30
N ILE A 330 -14.81 19.62 8.13
CA ILE A 330 -15.27 18.99 6.89
C ILE A 330 -16.25 17.85 7.23
N SER A 331 -17.20 17.56 6.33
CA SER A 331 -18.09 16.39 6.48
C SER A 331 -17.27 15.09 6.54
N PRO A 332 -17.56 14.15 7.45
CA PRO A 332 -16.87 12.85 7.50
C PRO A 332 -17.17 11.96 6.29
N TYR A 333 -18.12 12.35 5.43
CA TYR A 333 -18.43 11.65 4.19
C TYR A 333 -17.81 12.32 2.95
N ALA A 334 -17.20 13.50 3.08
CA ALA A 334 -16.71 14.25 1.92
C ALA A 334 -15.49 13.56 1.28
N TYR A 335 -15.60 13.27 -0.02
CA TYR A 335 -14.47 12.81 -0.83
C TYR A 335 -13.53 13.99 -1.12
N THR A 336 -12.22 13.79 -0.89
CA THR A 336 -11.12 14.70 -1.33
C THR A 336 -11.27 16.21 -1.04
N LYS A 337 -12.07 16.60 -0.03
CA LYS A 337 -12.38 18.01 0.30
C LYS A 337 -13.10 18.73 -0.85
N ASP A 338 -13.99 18.00 -1.52
CA ASP A 338 -14.78 18.42 -2.67
C ASP A 338 -13.92 18.96 -3.83
N ASN A 339 -12.67 18.47 -3.93
CA ASN A 339 -11.71 18.85 -4.97
C ASN A 339 -10.98 17.63 -5.55
N PRO A 340 -11.72 16.69 -6.17
CA PRO A 340 -11.17 15.44 -6.71
C PRO A 340 -10.31 15.66 -7.97
N LEU A 341 -10.46 16.81 -8.65
CA LEU A 341 -9.60 17.18 -9.79
C LEU A 341 -8.13 17.41 -9.39
N ARG A 342 -7.85 17.59 -8.09
CA ARG A 342 -6.52 17.92 -7.56
C ARG A 342 -6.00 16.93 -6.53
N TYR A 343 -6.88 16.37 -5.71
CA TYR A 343 -6.49 15.42 -4.67
C TYR A 343 -7.10 14.07 -4.99
N ILE A 344 -6.34 13.02 -4.70
CA ILE A 344 -6.84 11.66 -4.59
C ILE A 344 -6.94 11.34 -3.10
N ASP A 345 -7.90 10.51 -2.70
CA ASP A 345 -7.85 9.84 -1.40
C ASP A 345 -7.28 8.44 -1.65
N PRO A 346 -6.02 8.13 -1.27
CA PRO A 346 -5.33 6.94 -1.77
C PRO A 346 -6.09 5.64 -1.47
N ASP A 347 -6.52 5.44 -0.24
CA ASP A 347 -7.17 4.23 0.27
C ASP A 347 -8.27 4.53 1.30
N GLY A 348 -8.48 5.82 1.56
CA GLY A 348 -9.34 6.32 2.62
C GLY A 348 -8.60 7.02 3.77
N GLN A 349 -7.25 6.94 3.91
CA GLN A 349 -6.44 7.47 5.05
C GLN A 349 -4.87 7.67 4.75
N ASP A 350 -3.93 7.51 5.73
CA ASP A 350 -2.59 8.18 6.06
C ASP A 350 -2.05 9.48 5.44
N GLU A 351 -1.66 10.37 6.36
CA GLU A 351 -0.67 11.46 6.23
C GLU A 351 -0.21 11.88 7.66
N TRP A 352 1.11 11.94 7.96
CA TRP A 352 1.61 12.53 9.21
C TRP A 352 1.81 14.04 9.06
N GLU A 353 1.35 14.82 10.05
CA GLU A 353 1.59 16.27 10.13
C GLU A 353 2.46 16.62 11.33
N ILE A 354 3.62 17.23 11.05
CA ILE A 354 4.65 17.57 12.03
C ILE A 354 4.73 19.09 12.20
N ASN A 355 4.71 19.57 13.44
CA ASN A 355 4.86 21.00 13.72
C ASN A 355 6.33 21.44 13.82
N LYS A 356 6.59 22.74 14.01
CA LYS A 356 7.96 23.28 14.11
C LYS A 356 8.76 22.69 15.29
N GLN A 357 8.09 22.20 16.33
CA GLN A 357 8.66 21.52 17.50
C GLN A 357 8.89 20.01 17.27
N GLY A 358 8.73 19.52 16.04
CA GLY A 358 8.94 18.11 15.70
C GLY A 358 7.89 17.15 16.25
N LYS A 359 6.79 17.66 16.82
CA LYS A 359 5.69 16.81 17.31
C LYS A 359 4.76 16.40 16.18
N ILE A 360 4.33 15.15 16.19
CA ILE A 360 3.13 14.72 15.47
C ILE A 360 1.94 15.49 16.05
N VAL A 361 1.30 16.32 15.22
CA VAL A 361 0.04 17.00 15.56
C VAL A 361 -1.17 16.38 14.86
N LYS A 362 -0.94 15.54 13.84
CA LYS A 362 -1.95 14.70 13.19
C LYS A 362 -1.30 13.46 12.57
N HIS A 363 -2.03 12.34 12.60
CA HIS A 363 -1.69 11.04 12.00
C HIS A 363 -2.99 10.33 11.60
N ILE A 364 -2.93 9.40 10.64
CA ILE A 364 -4.08 8.82 9.95
C ILE A 364 -3.77 7.26 9.77
N LYS A 365 -4.12 6.51 8.69
CA LYS A 365 -3.63 5.11 8.34
C LYS A 365 -3.81 4.72 6.85
N THR A 366 -2.76 4.72 6.03
CA THR A 366 -2.72 4.52 4.54
C THR A 366 -2.02 3.21 4.27
N ASP A 367 -2.19 2.69 3.07
CA ASP A 367 -1.41 1.59 2.49
C ASP A 367 -0.55 2.02 1.29
N LYS A 368 -0.64 3.29 0.84
CA LYS A 368 0.04 3.71 -0.41
C LYS A 368 1.43 4.30 -0.25
N HIS A 369 1.65 5.14 0.77
CA HIS A 369 2.90 5.88 0.92
C HIS A 369 3.11 6.46 2.32
N ASP A 370 4.33 6.35 2.87
CA ASP A 370 4.61 6.94 4.18
C ASP A 370 4.95 8.43 4.02
N ALA A 371 3.99 9.34 4.29
CA ALA A 371 4.07 10.75 3.92
C ALA A 371 4.06 11.73 5.11
N PHE A 372 5.07 12.60 5.20
CA PHE A 372 5.24 13.59 6.28
C PHE A 372 5.16 15.03 5.77
N TYR A 373 4.23 15.80 6.33
CA TYR A 373 3.99 17.20 6.02
C TYR A 373 4.39 18.12 7.17
N ILE A 374 4.99 19.28 6.87
CA ILE A 374 5.26 20.28 7.90
C ILE A 374 4.09 21.27 7.97
N VAL A 375 3.56 21.50 9.16
CA VAL A 375 2.51 22.49 9.41
C VAL A 375 3.03 23.74 10.11
N ASN A 376 2.36 24.86 9.85
CA ASN A 376 2.58 26.09 10.59
C ASN A 376 1.89 26.06 11.96
N TYR A 377 2.06 27.13 12.75
CA TYR A 377 1.47 27.27 14.08
C TYR A 377 -0.08 27.24 14.13
N ARG A 378 -0.76 27.27 12.98
CA ARG A 378 -2.23 27.14 12.85
C ARG A 378 -2.65 25.74 12.34
N GLY A 379 -1.74 24.77 12.32
CA GLY A 379 -2.00 23.42 11.78
C GLY A 379 -2.14 23.36 10.26
N LYS A 380 -1.84 24.44 9.52
CA LYS A 380 -1.92 24.44 8.04
C LYS A 380 -0.60 23.99 7.44
N ARG A 381 -0.64 22.99 6.54
CA ARG A 381 0.52 22.53 5.77
C ARG A 381 1.22 23.65 5.04
N ILE A 382 2.55 23.63 5.09
CA ILE A 382 3.42 24.56 4.39
C ILE A 382 3.71 23.98 3.00
N ARG A 383 3.30 24.70 1.94
CA ARG A 383 3.51 24.30 0.55
C ARG A 383 5.00 24.01 0.29
N GLY A 384 5.29 22.86 -0.34
CA GLY A 384 6.66 22.43 -0.62
C GLY A 384 7.41 21.82 0.56
N LYS A 385 6.78 21.70 1.74
CA LYS A 385 7.32 20.95 2.88
C LYS A 385 6.54 19.65 3.07
N SER A 386 6.87 18.69 2.19
CA SER A 386 6.41 17.31 2.23
C SER A 386 7.56 16.37 1.85
N ILE A 387 7.62 15.18 2.45
CA ILE A 387 8.41 14.03 1.98
C ILE A 387 7.52 12.80 1.99
N SER A 388 7.73 11.86 1.08
CA SER A 388 6.98 10.60 1.01
C SER A 388 7.88 9.43 0.63
N PHE A 389 7.55 8.24 1.13
CA PHE A 389 8.20 6.98 0.80
C PHE A 389 7.17 5.94 0.32
N THR A 390 7.62 4.81 -0.22
CA THR A 390 6.76 3.63 -0.40
C THR A 390 6.21 3.21 0.97
N TYR A 391 4.94 2.80 1.04
CA TYR A 391 4.32 2.32 2.28
C TYR A 391 5.13 1.21 2.97
N GLY A 392 5.08 1.17 4.31
CA GLY A 392 5.81 0.19 5.12
C GLY A 392 7.32 0.45 5.18
N THR A 393 7.78 1.58 4.65
CA THR A 393 9.10 2.14 4.93
C THR A 393 9.19 2.58 6.39
N VAL A 394 8.12 3.12 6.97
CA VAL A 394 8.01 3.48 8.38
C VAL A 394 7.24 2.40 9.12
N GLU A 395 7.95 1.53 9.86
CA GLU A 395 7.35 0.42 10.62
C GLU A 395 6.59 0.91 11.86
N LYS A 396 6.97 2.07 12.41
CA LYS A 396 6.42 2.62 13.65
C LYS A 396 6.69 4.11 13.73
N ALA A 397 5.70 4.88 14.19
CA ALA A 397 5.83 6.28 14.58
C ALA A 397 5.04 6.50 15.87
N THR A 398 5.72 6.64 17.02
CA THR A 398 5.06 6.67 18.33
C THR A 398 5.79 7.55 19.33
N GLY A 399 5.04 8.28 20.16
CA GLY A 399 5.55 8.89 21.39
C GLY A 399 5.87 7.85 22.46
N GLN A 400 6.95 8.07 23.21
CA GLN A 400 7.37 7.30 24.37
C GLN A 400 7.70 8.24 25.54
N LYS A 401 7.88 7.64 26.72
CA LYS A 401 8.25 8.32 27.97
C LYS A 401 9.41 7.58 28.61
N ASN A 402 10.53 8.26 28.83
CA ASN A 402 11.67 7.66 29.53
C ASN A 402 11.42 7.57 31.04
N ASP A 403 12.34 6.91 31.76
CA ASP A 403 12.16 6.62 33.21
C ASP A 403 12.24 7.88 34.08
N ARG A 404 12.76 8.98 33.53
CA ARG A 404 12.77 10.32 34.15
C ARG A 404 11.49 11.12 33.84
N GLY A 405 10.56 10.53 33.11
CA GLY A 405 9.28 11.11 32.73
C GLY A 405 9.31 12.06 31.53
N LEU A 406 10.45 12.20 30.84
CA LEU A 406 10.55 13.01 29.63
C LEU A 406 9.92 12.29 28.44
N LEU A 407 9.15 13.03 27.64
CA LEU A 407 8.53 12.53 26.42
C LEU A 407 9.49 12.68 25.23
N TYR A 408 9.50 11.68 24.35
CA TYR A 408 10.21 11.71 23.08
C TYR A 408 9.43 10.93 22.02
N ASP A 409 9.47 11.37 20.77
CA ASP A 409 8.92 10.60 19.64
C ASP A 409 10.00 9.68 19.07
N VAL A 410 9.61 8.47 18.64
CA VAL A 410 10.45 7.52 17.90
C VAL A 410 9.78 7.08 16.60
N TYR A 411 10.58 7.05 15.54
CA TYR A 411 10.23 6.55 14.21
C TYR A 411 11.18 5.39 13.87
N LEU A 412 10.62 4.25 13.45
CA LEU A 412 11.36 3.08 13.00
C LEU A 412 11.24 2.97 11.48
N VAL A 413 12.37 3.01 10.77
CA VAL A 413 12.41 3.19 9.32
C VAL A 413 13.29 2.12 8.64
N ARG A 414 12.75 1.45 7.62
CA ARG A 414 13.45 0.52 6.73
C ARG A 414 14.28 1.27 5.69
N GLY A 415 15.50 0.81 5.46
CA GLY A 415 16.45 1.36 4.49
C GLY A 415 17.24 2.55 5.02
N ASP A 416 18.58 2.45 4.96
CA ASP A 416 19.48 3.51 5.46
C ASP A 416 19.32 4.83 4.68
N LYS A 417 19.02 4.76 3.37
CA LYS A 417 18.74 5.93 2.53
C LYS A 417 17.45 6.65 2.94
N GLN A 418 16.37 5.89 3.17
CA GLN A 418 15.06 6.40 3.56
C GLN A 418 15.12 7.00 4.97
N GLY A 419 15.71 6.26 5.93
CA GLY A 419 15.94 6.74 7.30
C GLY A 419 16.73 8.04 7.35
N THR A 420 17.84 8.15 6.61
CA THR A 420 18.61 9.41 6.55
C THR A 420 17.86 10.52 5.83
N SER A 421 17.07 10.21 4.78
CA SER A 421 16.24 11.21 4.10
C SER A 421 15.17 11.79 5.03
N LEU A 422 14.52 10.96 5.86
CA LEU A 422 13.51 11.41 6.83
C LEU A 422 14.14 12.22 7.97
N PHE A 423 15.26 11.74 8.52
CA PHE A 423 16.05 12.46 9.53
C PHE A 423 16.46 13.86 9.03
N GLU A 424 17.13 13.94 7.87
CA GLU A 424 17.54 15.22 7.28
C GLU A 424 16.33 16.14 7.03
N TYR A 425 15.22 15.58 6.55
CA TYR A 425 14.00 16.34 6.29
C TYR A 425 13.42 16.95 7.57
N PHE A 426 13.35 16.20 8.68
CA PHE A 426 12.90 16.72 9.96
C PHE A 426 13.87 17.78 10.52
N SER A 427 15.18 17.53 10.51
CA SER A 427 16.19 18.49 10.96
C SER A 427 16.19 19.80 10.14
N LYS A 428 15.95 19.75 8.83
CA LYS A 428 15.82 20.93 7.95
C LYS A 428 14.58 21.77 8.20
N ASN A 429 13.52 21.18 8.75
CA ASN A 429 12.18 21.79 8.75
C ASN A 429 11.59 22.07 10.14
N THR A 430 12.20 21.56 11.18
CA THR A 430 11.84 21.79 12.58
C THR A 430 12.91 22.66 13.27
N SER A 431 12.66 23.10 14.50
CA SER A 431 13.65 23.84 15.32
C SER A 431 14.06 23.07 16.56
N VAL A 432 14.07 21.74 16.47
CA VAL A 432 14.42 20.81 17.54
C VAL A 432 15.52 19.87 17.08
N GLU A 433 16.25 19.34 18.05
CA GLU A 433 17.28 18.34 17.82
C GLU A 433 16.63 16.98 17.48
N TRP A 434 17.22 16.30 16.51
CA TRP A 434 16.86 14.95 16.11
C TRP A 434 18.10 14.06 16.17
N SER A 435 17.88 12.78 16.44
CA SER A 435 18.89 11.71 16.37
C SER A 435 18.47 10.64 15.36
N GLN A 436 19.43 10.02 14.67
CA GLN A 436 19.29 8.81 13.86
C GLN A 436 20.33 7.78 14.32
N MET A 437 19.88 6.55 14.58
CA MET A 437 20.76 5.38 14.75
C MET A 437 20.57 4.42 13.58
N GLN A 438 21.60 4.29 12.74
CA GLN A 438 21.64 3.29 11.67
C GLN A 438 21.99 1.93 12.29
N THR A 439 21.05 0.99 12.23
CA THR A 439 21.09 -0.27 12.98
C THR A 439 20.45 -1.45 12.22
N GLY A 440 20.28 -2.58 12.88
CA GLY A 440 19.74 -3.84 12.35
C GLY A 440 20.07 -4.98 13.31
N PHE A 441 19.54 -6.18 13.11
CA PHE A 441 19.96 -7.36 13.89
C PHE A 441 21.44 -7.68 13.64
N LYS A 442 22.08 -8.42 14.56
CA LYS A 442 23.47 -8.89 14.38
C LYS A 442 23.68 -9.54 13.00
N GLY A 443 24.47 -8.90 12.14
CA GLY A 443 24.74 -9.34 10.76
C GLY A 443 23.75 -8.89 9.68
N LYS A 444 22.72 -8.11 10.02
CA LYS A 444 21.74 -7.51 9.09
C LYS A 444 21.87 -5.98 9.07
N ARG A 445 21.42 -5.34 7.98
CA ARG A 445 21.47 -3.88 7.77
C ARG A 445 20.09 -3.33 7.39
N GLY A 446 19.94 -2.01 7.37
CA GLY A 446 18.76 -1.35 6.82
C GLY A 446 17.61 -1.09 7.81
N LEU A 447 17.87 -1.03 9.11
CA LEU A 447 16.89 -0.56 10.11
C LEU A 447 17.37 0.74 10.74
N ASN A 448 16.50 1.72 10.94
CA ASN A 448 16.86 3.05 11.40
C ASN A 448 15.89 3.52 12.48
N TYR A 449 16.42 3.88 13.64
CA TYR A 449 15.63 4.59 14.66
C TYR A 449 15.91 6.07 14.51
N ILE A 450 14.86 6.88 14.47
CA ILE A 450 14.93 8.34 14.44
C ILE A 450 14.16 8.86 15.65
N THR A 451 14.72 9.78 16.44
CA THR A 451 14.08 10.30 17.65
C THR A 451 14.19 11.80 17.79
N THR A 452 13.26 12.39 18.53
CA THR A 452 13.39 13.74 19.09
C THR A 452 12.74 13.82 20.47
N SER A 453 13.36 14.57 21.38
CA SER A 453 12.80 14.98 22.68
C SER A 453 11.92 16.24 22.60
N HIS A 454 11.77 16.79 21.38
CA HIS A 454 11.20 18.11 21.11
C HIS A 454 11.94 19.29 21.77
N GLN A 455 13.19 19.08 22.21
CA GLN A 455 14.05 20.15 22.74
C GLN A 455 14.98 20.69 21.65
N HIS A 456 15.40 21.93 21.82
CA HIS A 456 16.19 22.66 20.81
C HIS A 456 17.66 22.21 20.72
N SER A 457 18.24 21.74 21.83
CA SER A 457 19.68 21.49 21.97
C SER A 457 19.99 20.30 22.88
N THR A 458 19.10 19.30 22.90
CA THR A 458 19.26 18.07 23.69
C THR A 458 18.36 16.96 23.17
N GLU A 459 18.91 15.88 22.61
CA GLU A 459 18.16 14.67 22.29
C GLU A 459 18.36 13.59 23.38
N THR A 460 17.27 12.99 23.88
CA THR A 460 17.31 12.02 24.99
C THR A 460 16.63 10.69 24.67
N GLY A 461 15.86 10.62 23.59
CA GLY A 461 15.17 9.40 23.17
C GLY A 461 16.13 8.35 22.66
N MET A 462 17.21 8.73 21.95
CA MET A 462 18.19 7.76 21.48
C MET A 462 19.00 7.12 22.61
N ALA A 463 19.22 7.85 23.71
CA ALA A 463 19.84 7.30 24.91
C ALA A 463 18.94 6.26 25.61
N ASP A 464 17.64 6.57 25.76
CA ASP A 464 16.65 5.66 26.35
C ASP A 464 16.43 4.40 25.50
N LEU A 465 16.31 4.56 24.17
CA LEU A 465 16.21 3.43 23.23
C LEU A 465 17.48 2.58 23.21
N PHE A 466 18.66 3.19 23.27
CA PHE A 466 19.90 2.43 23.37
C PHE A 466 19.90 1.55 24.62
N ASP A 467 19.61 2.13 25.79
CA ASP A 467 19.67 1.39 27.04
C ASP A 467 18.61 0.29 27.14
N LYS A 468 17.39 0.52 26.63
CA LYS A 468 16.27 -0.43 26.72
C LYS A 468 16.23 -1.47 25.60
N GLN A 469 16.61 -1.09 24.39
CA GLN A 469 16.34 -1.89 23.18
C GLN A 469 17.58 -2.14 22.32
N LEU A 470 18.41 -1.13 22.03
CA LEU A 470 19.46 -1.27 20.99
C LEU A 470 20.77 -1.84 21.52
N LYS A 471 21.09 -1.75 22.82
CA LYS A 471 22.33 -2.32 23.38
C LYS A 471 22.44 -3.84 23.22
N ASN A 472 21.30 -4.54 23.15
CA ASN A 472 21.23 -6.00 23.10
C ASN A 472 20.72 -6.50 21.74
N GLY A 473 21.56 -7.23 21.00
CA GLY A 473 21.17 -7.96 19.78
C GLY A 473 21.21 -7.17 18.46
N TYR A 474 21.40 -5.85 18.51
CA TYR A 474 21.51 -4.99 17.33
C TYR A 474 22.97 -4.68 16.93
N THR A 475 23.23 -4.56 15.63
CA THR A 475 24.47 -4.03 15.06
C THR A 475 24.36 -2.52 14.86
N LEU A 476 25.13 -1.76 15.64
CA LEU A 476 25.15 -0.29 15.61
C LEU A 476 26.21 0.17 14.60
N ARG A 477 25.80 0.94 13.57
CA ARG A 477 26.69 1.39 12.48
C ARG A 477 27.05 2.86 12.56
N SER A 478 26.06 3.69 12.87
CA SER A 478 26.31 5.11 13.11
C SER A 478 25.22 5.73 13.96
N ASN A 479 25.62 6.61 14.87
CA ASN A 479 24.73 7.57 15.50
C ASN A 479 24.98 8.96 14.90
N VAL A 480 23.90 9.65 14.59
CA VAL A 480 23.93 10.96 13.95
C VAL A 480 22.89 11.84 14.62
N HIS A 481 23.25 12.99 15.16
CA HIS A 481 22.28 13.98 15.66
C HIS A 481 22.40 15.31 14.91
N SER A 482 21.39 16.16 14.97
CA SER A 482 21.34 17.42 14.20
C SER A 482 21.35 18.66 15.07
N HIS A 483 22.33 19.55 14.92
CA HIS A 483 22.34 20.83 15.63
C HIS A 483 21.51 21.88 14.88
N PRO A 484 20.34 22.34 15.38
CA PRO A 484 19.49 23.28 14.63
C PRO A 484 20.20 24.61 14.34
N GLU A 485 21.04 25.07 15.26
CA GLU A 485 21.86 26.29 15.14
C GLU A 485 23.13 26.11 14.27
N ASN A 486 23.32 24.95 13.64
CA ASN A 486 24.44 24.66 12.73
C ASN A 486 25.84 24.82 13.36
N THR A 487 25.94 24.66 14.69
CA THR A 487 27.19 24.58 15.45
C THR A 487 27.94 23.30 15.07
N PRO A 488 29.16 23.37 14.51
CA PRO A 488 29.90 22.18 14.06
C PRO A 488 30.61 21.42 15.19
N TYR A 489 30.39 21.82 16.45
CA TYR A 489 31.21 21.40 17.59
C TYR A 489 30.43 20.43 18.48
N PRO A 490 30.95 19.22 18.76
CA PRO A 490 30.34 18.35 19.76
C PRO A 490 30.50 18.92 21.17
N SER A 491 29.50 18.66 22.01
CA SER A 491 29.50 18.95 23.44
C SER A 491 30.36 17.94 24.21
N GLY A 492 30.91 18.37 25.36
CA GLY A 492 31.78 17.53 26.20
C GLY A 492 33.27 17.48 25.79
N LEU A 493 33.71 18.28 24.82
CA LEU A 493 35.12 18.33 24.35
C LEU A 493 36.17 18.64 25.43
N ASN A 494 35.78 19.35 26.50
CA ASN A 494 36.63 19.66 27.64
C ASN A 494 36.25 18.83 28.89
N GLY A 495 35.61 17.67 28.68
CA GLY A 495 34.93 16.90 29.72
C GLY A 495 33.52 17.43 30.05
N GLY A 496 32.87 16.78 31.01
CA GLY A 496 31.47 17.05 31.39
C GLY A 496 30.50 16.02 30.81
N SER A 497 29.27 16.45 30.51
CA SER A 497 28.26 15.67 29.77
C SER A 497 28.10 16.20 28.34
N GLY A 498 27.60 15.36 27.43
CA GLY A 498 27.38 15.72 26.04
C GLY A 498 27.77 14.62 25.06
N ASP A 499 27.99 15.01 23.81
CA ASP A 499 28.21 14.15 22.66
C ASP A 499 29.44 13.24 22.82
N ILE A 500 30.56 13.78 23.30
CA ILE A 500 31.81 13.03 23.50
C ILE A 500 31.62 11.93 24.58
N PRO A 501 31.15 12.22 25.81
CA PRO A 501 30.77 11.20 26.79
C PRO A 501 29.71 10.20 26.30
N TYR A 502 28.72 10.64 25.54
CA TYR A 502 27.66 9.78 25.01
C TYR A 502 28.20 8.78 23.98
N ALA A 503 29.08 9.24 23.09
CA ALA A 503 29.76 8.37 22.13
C ALA A 503 30.66 7.34 22.81
N GLN A 504 31.37 7.73 23.87
CA GLN A 504 32.16 6.81 24.71
C GLN A 504 31.26 5.74 25.33
N TRP A 505 30.17 6.15 26.00
CA TRP A 505 29.22 5.25 26.64
C TRP A 505 28.62 4.22 25.68
N ILE A 506 28.16 4.64 24.50
CA ILE A 506 27.64 3.70 23.48
C ILE A 506 28.71 2.71 23.03
N THR A 507 29.94 3.18 22.83
CA THR A 507 31.07 2.34 22.37
C THR A 507 31.39 1.26 23.41
N ASP A 508 31.46 1.63 24.69
CA ASP A 508 31.80 0.74 25.80
C ASP A 508 30.69 -0.28 26.10
N GLU A 509 29.44 0.18 26.26
CA GLU A 509 28.31 -0.68 26.61
C GLU A 509 27.96 -1.67 25.48
N SER A 510 27.95 -1.21 24.24
CA SER A 510 27.62 -2.08 23.09
C SER A 510 28.77 -2.99 22.67
N LYS A 511 30.02 -2.66 23.06
CA LYS A 511 31.27 -3.27 22.59
C LYS A 511 31.37 -3.28 21.06
N GLN A 512 30.82 -2.24 20.43
CA GLN A 512 30.83 -1.99 18.99
C GLN A 512 31.41 -0.59 18.73
N ASN A 513 31.88 -0.34 17.51
CA ASN A 513 32.49 0.92 17.13
C ASN A 513 31.65 1.65 16.06
N PRO A 514 30.47 2.19 16.42
CA PRO A 514 29.65 2.96 15.48
C PRO A 514 30.32 4.30 15.15
N SER A 515 30.06 4.82 13.95
CA SER A 515 30.53 6.16 13.58
C SER A 515 29.62 7.28 14.11
N PHE A 516 30.19 8.34 14.66
CA PHE A 516 29.44 9.47 15.22
C PHE A 516 29.55 10.72 14.34
N LYS A 517 28.43 11.42 14.13
CA LYS A 517 28.37 12.64 13.30
C LYS A 517 27.34 13.64 13.80
N ILE A 518 27.66 14.93 13.66
CA ILE A 518 26.69 16.02 13.77
C ILE A 518 26.22 16.37 12.36
N TYR A 519 24.92 16.54 12.17
CA TYR A 519 24.29 17.07 10.98
C TYR A 519 23.98 18.57 11.13
N LEU A 520 24.35 19.37 10.13
CA LEU A 520 24.13 20.83 10.11
C LEU A 520 23.03 21.17 9.09
N PRO A 521 21.75 21.31 9.52
CA PRO A 521 20.59 21.32 8.63
C PRO A 521 20.51 22.54 7.70
N GLY A 522 21.06 23.68 8.12
CA GLY A 522 21.14 24.90 7.32
C GLY A 522 22.31 24.90 6.33
N LYS A 523 23.30 24.02 6.51
CA LYS A 523 24.44 23.83 5.59
C LYS A 523 24.32 22.57 4.71
N GLY A 524 23.50 21.60 5.11
CA GLY A 524 23.40 20.30 4.44
C GLY A 524 24.63 19.40 4.62
N THR A 525 25.46 19.65 5.64
CA THR A 525 26.76 18.99 5.83
C THR A 525 26.84 18.19 7.12
N TYR A 526 27.76 17.22 7.14
CA TYR A 526 28.05 16.39 8.32
C TYR A 526 29.45 16.70 8.86
N VAL A 527 29.56 16.81 10.17
CA VAL A 527 30.84 16.87 10.90
C VAL A 527 31.02 15.55 11.64
N LYS A 528 32.18 14.90 11.50
CA LYS A 528 32.49 13.65 12.22
C LYS A 528 33.09 13.97 13.59
N PHE A 529 32.81 13.13 14.57
CA PHE A 529 33.50 13.12 15.85
C PHE A 529 33.71 11.69 16.33
N SER A 530 34.44 11.52 17.43
CA SER A 530 34.70 10.24 18.07
C SER A 530 34.80 10.42 19.60
N PRO A 531 34.75 9.34 20.39
CA PRO A 531 34.96 9.42 21.84
C PRO A 531 36.31 10.05 22.26
N ASN A 532 37.32 9.97 21.38
CA ASN A 532 38.66 10.52 21.61
C ASN A 532 38.86 11.91 20.99
N SER A 533 37.81 12.53 20.44
CA SER A 533 37.96 13.83 19.76
C SER A 533 38.18 14.98 20.76
N SER A 534 39.07 15.87 20.37
CA SER A 534 39.63 16.97 21.17
C SER A 534 39.20 18.33 20.61
N PRO A 535 39.34 19.44 21.37
CA PRO A 535 39.05 20.78 20.85
C PRO A 535 39.86 21.13 19.59
N GLU A 536 41.08 20.61 19.48
CA GLU A 536 42.01 20.86 18.37
C GLU A 536 41.48 20.30 17.04
N ASP A 537 40.78 19.15 17.07
CA ASP A 537 40.14 18.53 15.89
C ASP A 537 39.08 19.44 15.22
N PHE A 538 38.56 20.42 15.96
CA PHE A 538 37.58 21.41 15.50
C PHE A 538 38.14 22.83 15.42
N GLY A 539 39.46 23.00 15.52
CA GLY A 539 40.14 24.28 15.37
C GLY A 539 40.24 25.14 16.64
N PHE A 540 39.88 24.62 17.81
CA PHE A 540 40.10 25.30 19.10
C PHE A 540 41.53 25.11 19.60
N GLY A 541 42.51 25.56 18.82
CA GLY A 541 43.92 25.58 19.24
C GLY A 541 44.22 26.75 20.19
N ILE A 542 45.07 26.51 21.19
CA ILE A 542 45.71 27.60 21.95
C ILE A 542 46.62 28.37 20.97
N PRO A 543 46.53 29.71 20.85
CA PRO A 543 47.48 30.47 20.07
C PRO A 543 48.88 30.35 20.71
N THR A 544 49.74 29.55 20.09
CA THR A 544 51.14 29.38 20.49
C THR A 544 51.92 30.64 20.11
N TYR A 545 51.84 31.66 20.97
CA TYR A 545 52.72 32.82 20.93
C TYR A 545 54.16 32.37 21.14
N ASN A 546 54.85 32.16 20.01
CA ASN A 546 56.24 31.76 19.97
C ASN A 546 57.10 32.99 20.35
N LEU A 547 57.33 33.19 21.65
CA LEU A 547 58.18 34.25 22.21
C LEU A 547 59.67 34.00 21.89
N LYS A 548 60.02 34.08 20.59
CA LYS A 548 61.40 34.26 20.14
C LYS A 548 61.91 35.62 20.62
N GLY A 549 62.56 35.67 21.79
CA GLY A 549 63.24 36.88 22.24
C GLY A 549 63.59 37.00 23.72
N VAL A 550 63.08 36.16 24.61
CA VAL A 550 63.38 36.28 26.06
C VAL A 550 64.60 35.43 26.44
N SER A 551 65.79 36.01 26.27
CA SER A 551 67.03 35.46 26.82
C SER A 551 67.09 35.65 28.34
N VAL A 552 66.88 34.59 29.10
CA VAL A 552 67.06 34.61 30.56
C VAL A 552 68.56 34.69 30.88
N VAL A 553 69.06 35.89 31.18
CA VAL A 553 70.45 36.10 31.60
C VAL A 553 70.61 35.65 33.05
N GLY A 554 71.10 34.42 33.24
CA GLY A 554 71.37 33.86 34.56
C GLY A 554 72.42 34.66 35.34
N HIS A 555 72.01 35.32 36.43
CA HIS A 555 72.94 35.92 37.38
C HIS A 555 73.65 34.82 38.20
N LYS A 556 74.96 34.66 37.99
CA LYS A 556 75.82 33.86 38.86
C LYS A 556 75.81 34.46 40.27
N LYS A 557 75.45 33.66 41.28
CA LYS A 557 75.80 33.96 42.67
C LYS A 557 77.32 34.12 42.77
N LYS A 558 77.80 35.29 43.21
CA LYS A 558 79.10 35.38 43.88
C LYS A 558 78.94 34.92 45.33
N LYS A 559 80.03 34.39 45.89
CA LYS A 559 80.12 33.88 47.25
C LYS A 559 79.82 34.96 48.29
#